data_AF-A0A5B0FFT3-F1
#
_entry.id   AF-A0A5B0FFT3-F1
#
_cell.length_a   1.000
_cell.length_b   1.000
_cell.length_c   1.000
_cell.angle_alpha   90.00
_cell.angle_beta   90.00
_cell.angle_gamma   90.00
#
_symmetry.space_group_name_H-M   'P 1'
#
loop_
_entity.id
_entity.type
_entity.pdbx_description
1 polymer ?
#
loop_
_entity_poly.entity_id
_entity_poly.type
_entity_poly.pdbx_seq_one_letter_code
_entity_poly.pdbx_strand_id
1 'polypeptide(L)'
;MKISLHIISLLLIIFSCKSGTETGDPACGHDVQCALGRAQSVCDQNTMVWLSDMLTKAEEDRISKTHKGNYIGMISLIRYKGQPVVYTNFALGSGGIAFYLFDCNGNPVSCEADDEAGKIPGLAMAKENVIYTSLIE
;
A
#
# COMPACT_ATOMS: atom_id res chain seq x y z
N MET A 1 30.41 40.89 42.20
CA MET A 1 30.16 41.86 41.12
C MET A 1 29.39 41.14 40.02
N LYS A 2 28.14 41.57 39.77
CA LYS A 2 27.24 41.42 38.58
C LYS A 2 27.16 40.05 37.85
N ILE A 3 26.04 39.31 37.94
CA ILE A 3 24.87 39.25 36.99
C ILE A 3 25.29 38.64 35.63
N SER A 4 24.71 37.62 35.00
CA SER A 4 23.32 37.09 34.83
C SER A 4 23.46 35.63 34.34
N LEU A 5 22.67 34.60 34.68
CA LEU A 5 21.22 34.41 34.57
C LEU A 5 20.70 34.29 33.11
N HIS A 6 20.29 33.06 32.77
CA HIS A 6 19.22 32.63 31.85
C HIS A 6 19.55 32.09 30.44
N ILE A 7 19.20 30.81 30.19
CA ILE A 7 18.07 30.31 29.34
C ILE A 7 18.46 30.48 27.84
N ILE A 8 18.62 29.46 27.01
CA ILE A 8 17.54 28.70 26.37
C ILE A 8 18.16 27.48 25.68
N SER A 9 17.68 26.31 26.10
CA SER A 9 17.62 25.09 25.30
C SER A 9 16.95 25.41 23.95
N LEU A 10 17.68 25.31 22.85
CA LEU A 10 17.07 25.21 21.53
C LEU A 10 17.52 23.89 20.90
N LEU A 11 16.87 22.83 21.37
CA LEU A 11 16.57 21.64 20.58
C LEU A 11 16.01 22.12 19.23
N LEU A 12 16.85 22.15 18.20
CA LEU A 12 16.38 22.19 16.81
C LEU A 12 15.87 20.79 16.46
N ILE A 13 14.71 20.45 17.03
CA ILE A 13 13.85 19.43 16.45
C ILE A 13 13.30 20.08 15.19
N ILE A 14 13.95 19.80 14.06
CA ILE A 14 13.34 19.91 12.74
C ILE A 14 12.22 18.86 12.70
N PHE A 15 11.10 19.18 13.34
CA PHE A 15 9.80 18.65 12.99
C PHE A 15 9.54 19.17 11.57
N SER A 16 10.00 18.42 10.57
CA SER A 16 9.39 18.46 9.25
C SER A 16 7.97 17.96 9.42
N CYS A 17 7.08 18.86 9.84
CA CYS A 17 5.65 18.68 9.75
C CYS A 17 5.34 18.76 8.25
N LYS A 18 5.42 17.62 7.56
CA LYS A 18 4.99 17.51 6.17
C LYS A 18 3.47 17.67 6.22
N SER A 19 2.98 18.87 5.90
CA SER A 19 1.56 19.15 5.80
C SER A 19 0.98 18.24 4.73
N GLY A 20 0.12 17.32 5.18
CA GLY A 20 -0.72 16.49 4.34
C GLY A 20 -1.51 17.39 3.41
N THR A 21 -1.12 17.36 2.14
CA THR A 21 -1.95 17.79 1.03
C THR A 21 -2.38 16.51 0.36
N GLU A 22 -3.68 16.21 0.45
CA GLU A 22 -4.36 15.21 -0.38
C GLU A 22 -4.34 15.70 -1.84
N THR A 23 -3.17 15.65 -2.44
CA THR A 23 -2.98 15.75 -3.89
C THR A 23 -2.43 14.41 -4.32
N GLY A 24 -3.20 13.69 -5.13
CA GLY A 24 -2.95 12.33 -5.62
C GLY A 24 -1.46 12.03 -5.72
N ASP A 25 -0.98 11.31 -4.71
CA ASP A 25 0.41 10.93 -4.55
C ASP A 25 0.81 10.10 -5.78
N PRO A 26 1.90 10.44 -6.49
CA PRO A 26 2.20 9.88 -7.81
C PRO A 26 2.19 8.35 -7.77
N ALA A 27 1.62 7.72 -8.80
CA ALA A 27 1.58 6.28 -8.90
C ALA A 27 3.01 5.72 -8.89
N CYS A 28 3.28 4.73 -8.04
CA CYS A 28 4.61 4.09 -7.96
C CYS A 28 4.92 3.20 -9.18
N GLY A 29 3.93 2.92 -10.03
CA GLY A 29 4.10 2.09 -11.24
C GLY A 29 4.63 0.70 -10.90
N HIS A 30 5.86 0.42 -11.33
CA HIS A 30 6.57 -0.85 -11.10
C HIS A 30 7.61 -0.78 -9.96
N ASP A 31 7.72 0.34 -9.24
CA ASP A 31 8.70 0.49 -8.17
C ASP A 31 8.22 -0.19 -6.88
N VAL A 32 8.83 -1.34 -6.57
CA VAL A 32 8.57 -2.14 -5.37
C VAL A 32 8.81 -1.36 -4.07
N GLN A 33 9.86 -0.54 -4.00
CA GLN A 33 10.22 0.18 -2.78
C GLN A 33 9.28 1.36 -2.53
N CYS A 34 8.89 2.07 -3.60
CA CYS A 34 7.85 3.10 -3.52
C CYS A 34 6.52 2.50 -3.04
N ALA A 35 6.09 1.40 -3.64
CA ALA A 35 4.84 0.73 -3.30
C ALA A 35 4.82 0.28 -1.82
N LEU A 36 5.91 -0.36 -1.37
CA LEU A 36 6.06 -0.82 0.00
C LEU A 36 6.07 0.35 0.99
N GLY A 37 6.82 1.42 0.70
CA GLY A 37 6.89 2.61 1.56
C GLY A 37 5.53 3.30 1.70
N ARG A 38 4.74 3.34 0.62
CA ARG A 38 3.38 3.90 0.65
C ARG A 38 2.43 3.05 1.49
N ALA A 39 2.47 1.72 1.36
CA ALA A 39 1.68 0.82 2.18
C ALA A 39 2.05 0.93 3.67
N GLN A 40 3.35 0.94 3.99
CA GLN A 40 3.88 1.14 5.34
C GLN A 40 3.38 2.44 5.97
N SER A 41 3.41 3.55 5.21
CA SER A 41 2.90 4.84 5.68
C SER A 41 1.40 4.83 5.93
N VAL A 42 0.60 4.17 5.09
CA VAL A 42 -0.86 4.11 5.25
C VAL A 42 -1.27 3.17 6.40
N CYS A 43 -0.52 2.09 6.59
CA CYS A 43 -0.76 1.09 7.61
C CYS A 43 -0.15 1.43 8.99
N ASP A 44 0.63 2.51 9.09
CA ASP A 44 1.41 2.85 10.28
C ASP A 44 2.31 1.67 10.75
N GLN A 45 2.97 1.03 9.78
CA GLN A 45 3.85 -0.12 10.02
C GLN A 45 5.24 0.13 9.48
N ASN A 46 6.27 -0.11 10.29
CA ASN A 46 7.66 0.01 9.86
C ASN A 46 8.13 -1.18 9.01
N THR A 47 7.39 -2.29 9.02
CA THR A 47 7.71 -3.51 8.26
C THR A 47 6.42 -4.17 7.77
N MET A 48 6.44 -4.68 6.54
CA MET A 48 5.34 -5.46 5.94
C MET A 48 5.94 -6.57 5.07
N VAL A 49 6.57 -7.56 5.71
CA VAL A 49 7.34 -8.62 5.02
C VAL A 49 6.47 -9.35 3.98
N TRP A 50 5.23 -9.67 4.35
CA TRP A 50 4.28 -10.33 3.46
C TRP A 50 4.01 -9.54 2.17
N LEU A 51 3.94 -8.21 2.26
CA LEU A 51 3.69 -7.34 1.11
C LEU A 51 4.95 -7.14 0.29
N SER A 52 6.11 -7.00 0.94
CA SER A 52 7.42 -6.97 0.27
C SER A 52 7.63 -8.23 -0.58
N ASP A 53 7.32 -9.41 -0.04
CA ASP A 53 7.40 -10.68 -0.76
C ASP A 53 6.43 -10.72 -1.94
N MET A 54 5.20 -10.24 -1.75
CA MET A 54 4.18 -10.22 -2.81
C MET A 54 4.57 -9.26 -3.96
N LEU A 55 5.05 -8.06 -3.65
CA LEU A 55 5.53 -7.09 -4.62
C LEU A 55 6.75 -7.59 -5.39
N THR A 56 7.69 -8.25 -4.71
CA THR A 56 8.87 -8.86 -5.34
C THR A 56 8.45 -9.94 -6.34
N LYS A 57 7.54 -10.83 -5.95
CA LYS A 57 7.01 -11.87 -6.86
C LYS A 57 6.24 -11.26 -8.03
N ALA A 58 5.51 -10.17 -7.82
CA ALA A 58 4.82 -9.45 -8.88
C ALA A 58 5.80 -8.87 -9.90
N GLU A 59 6.92 -8.33 -9.44
CA GLU A 59 7.96 -7.80 -10.31
C GLU A 59 8.70 -8.90 -11.09
N GLU A 60 9.00 -10.02 -10.43
CA GLU A 60 9.55 -11.20 -11.08
C GLU A 60 8.59 -11.78 -12.13
N ASP A 61 7.28 -11.78 -11.87
CA ASP A 61 6.28 -12.19 -12.86
C ASP A 61 6.17 -11.18 -14.01
N ARG A 62 6.24 -9.87 -13.74
CA ARG A 62 6.23 -8.81 -14.75
C ARG A 62 7.39 -8.96 -15.73
N ILE A 63 8.60 -9.20 -15.22
CA ILE A 63 9.83 -9.29 -16.02
C ILE A 63 9.91 -10.63 -16.77
N SER A 64 9.71 -11.75 -16.08
CA SER A 64 10.06 -13.07 -16.61
C SER A 64 9.01 -14.16 -16.39
N LYS A 65 7.83 -13.82 -15.83
CA LYS A 65 6.77 -14.79 -15.51
C LYS A 65 7.26 -15.95 -14.63
N THR A 66 8.20 -15.66 -13.72
CA THR A 66 8.86 -16.65 -12.85
C THR A 66 7.87 -17.49 -12.05
N HIS A 67 6.77 -16.88 -11.59
CA HIS A 67 5.70 -17.51 -10.83
C HIS A 67 4.48 -17.83 -11.70
N LYS A 68 4.71 -18.08 -13.00
CA LYS A 68 3.70 -18.49 -13.99
C LYS A 68 2.58 -17.45 -14.18
N GLY A 69 2.85 -16.19 -13.85
CA GLY A 69 1.88 -15.10 -13.97
C GLY A 69 0.86 -15.03 -12.84
N ASN A 70 1.09 -15.73 -11.71
CA ASN A 70 0.22 -15.69 -10.55
C ASN A 70 0.15 -14.32 -9.87
N TYR A 71 1.13 -13.46 -10.10
CA TYR A 71 1.26 -12.11 -9.53
C TYR A 71 1.19 -11.02 -10.61
N ILE A 72 0.54 -11.31 -11.74
CA ILE A 72 0.21 -10.32 -12.77
C ILE A 72 -1.09 -9.60 -12.41
N GLY A 73 -1.07 -8.27 -12.35
CA GLY A 73 -2.23 -7.44 -12.03
C GLY A 73 -1.85 -6.11 -11.38
N MET A 74 -2.58 -5.73 -10.33
CA MET A 74 -2.34 -4.52 -9.55
C MET A 74 -2.47 -4.79 -8.05
N ILE A 75 -1.83 -3.92 -7.28
CA ILE A 75 -2.03 -3.75 -5.86
C ILE A 75 -2.49 -2.33 -5.61
N SER A 76 -3.50 -2.19 -4.77
CA SER A 76 -4.10 -0.90 -4.40
C SER A 76 -4.28 -0.78 -2.90
N LEU A 77 -4.22 0.45 -2.38
CA LEU A 77 -4.57 0.74 -0.99
C LEU A 77 -5.97 1.33 -0.95
N ILE A 78 -6.91 0.64 -0.31
CA ILE A 78 -8.29 1.13 -0.18
C ILE A 78 -8.70 1.18 1.30
N ARG A 79 -9.82 1.83 1.58
CA ARG A 79 -10.46 1.77 2.90
C ARG A 79 -11.63 0.81 2.86
N TYR A 80 -11.69 -0.10 3.83
CA TYR A 80 -12.79 -1.02 4.03
C TYR A 80 -13.25 -0.97 5.49
N LYS A 81 -14.54 -0.72 5.73
CA LYS A 81 -15.10 -0.51 7.08
C LYS A 81 -14.28 0.50 7.90
N GLY A 82 -13.79 1.56 7.24
CA GLY A 82 -12.97 2.62 7.83
C GLY A 82 -11.49 2.29 8.00
N GLN A 83 -11.08 1.03 7.83
CA GLN A 83 -9.71 0.56 8.01
C GLN A 83 -8.95 0.49 6.68
N PRO A 84 -7.63 0.79 6.66
CA PRO A 84 -6.81 0.57 5.48
C PRO A 84 -6.67 -0.94 5.20
N VAL A 85 -6.82 -1.31 3.93
CA VAL A 85 -6.63 -2.67 3.45
C VAL A 85 -5.88 -2.66 2.13
N VAL A 86 -5.12 -3.72 1.89
CA VAL A 86 -4.43 -3.96 0.62
C VAL A 86 -5.34 -4.80 -0.25
N TYR A 87 -5.68 -4.26 -1.41
CA TYR A 87 -6.42 -4.94 -2.46
C TYR A 87 -5.45 -5.48 -3.51
N THR A 88 -5.69 -6.68 -4.03
CA THR A 88 -5.04 -7.17 -5.24
C THR A 88 -5.98 -7.99 -6.10
N ASN A 89 -5.80 -7.94 -7.41
CA ASN A 89 -6.48 -8.81 -8.38
C ASN A 89 -5.54 -9.89 -8.97
N PHE A 90 -4.44 -10.19 -8.29
CA PHE A 90 -3.54 -11.28 -8.65
C PHE A 90 -4.26 -12.62 -8.62
N ALA A 91 -3.89 -13.54 -9.51
CA ALA A 91 -4.50 -14.87 -9.56
C ALA A 91 -4.12 -15.75 -8.35
N LEU A 92 -2.94 -15.53 -7.76
CA LEU A 92 -2.44 -16.24 -6.57
C LEU A 92 -2.61 -17.78 -6.63
N GLY A 93 -2.46 -18.38 -7.81
CA GLY A 93 -2.59 -19.82 -8.01
C GLY A 93 -4.02 -20.35 -8.18
N SER A 94 -5.04 -19.49 -8.12
CA SER A 94 -6.45 -19.90 -8.21
C SER A 94 -6.90 -20.29 -9.63
N GLY A 95 -6.14 -19.93 -10.67
CA GLY A 95 -6.50 -20.21 -12.06
C GLY A 95 -7.68 -19.39 -12.61
N GLY A 96 -8.11 -18.32 -11.91
CA GLY A 96 -9.20 -17.43 -12.33
C GLY A 96 -9.03 -15.98 -11.87
N ILE A 97 -9.96 -15.10 -12.26
CA ILE A 97 -10.01 -13.70 -11.79
C ILE A 97 -10.65 -13.69 -10.41
N ALA A 98 -9.82 -13.64 -9.37
CA ALA A 98 -10.22 -13.36 -8.00
C ALA A 98 -9.58 -12.05 -7.56
N PHE A 99 -10.27 -11.33 -6.68
CA PHE A 99 -9.63 -10.28 -5.90
C PHE A 99 -9.45 -10.75 -4.47
N TYR A 100 -8.42 -10.22 -3.83
CA TYR A 100 -8.05 -10.52 -2.46
C TYR A 100 -7.91 -9.22 -1.70
N LEU A 101 -8.34 -9.25 -0.46
CA LEU A 101 -8.16 -8.17 0.50
C LEU A 101 -7.39 -8.69 1.68
N PHE A 102 -6.40 -7.91 2.08
CA PHE A 102 -5.59 -8.18 3.26
C PHE A 102 -5.63 -6.97 4.18
N ASP A 103 -5.73 -7.20 5.48
CA ASP A 103 -5.48 -6.15 6.46
C ASP A 103 -3.98 -5.77 6.41
N CYS A 104 -3.60 -4.73 7.15
CA CYS A 104 -2.20 -4.30 7.21
C CYS A 104 -1.24 -5.38 7.75
N ASN A 105 -1.74 -6.38 8.48
CA ASN A 105 -0.94 -7.48 8.99
C ASN A 105 -0.83 -8.65 7.99
N GLY A 106 -1.47 -8.57 6.83
CA GLY A 106 -1.48 -9.62 5.82
C GLY A 106 -2.53 -10.70 6.07
N ASN A 107 -3.46 -10.50 7.00
CA ASN A 107 -4.56 -11.44 7.20
C ASN A 107 -5.63 -11.22 6.14
N PRO A 108 -6.18 -12.29 5.54
CA PRO A 108 -7.30 -12.16 4.61
C PRO A 108 -8.51 -11.50 5.26
N VAL A 109 -9.10 -10.54 4.55
CA VAL A 109 -10.34 -9.86 4.96
C VAL A 109 -11.50 -10.43 4.16
N SER A 110 -12.50 -10.99 4.86
CA SER A 110 -13.73 -11.46 4.23
C SER A 110 -14.61 -10.26 3.85
N CYS A 111 -15.06 -10.23 2.59
CA CYS A 111 -16.16 -9.38 2.17
C CYS A 111 -17.46 -10.15 2.33
N GLU A 112 -18.43 -9.62 3.08
CA GLU A 112 -19.78 -10.15 3.03
C GLU A 112 -20.43 -9.71 1.70
N ALA A 113 -21.36 -10.51 1.18
CA ALA A 113 -21.94 -10.29 -0.16
C ALA A 113 -22.75 -8.97 -0.25
N ASP A 114 -23.10 -8.38 0.88
CA ASP A 114 -23.80 -7.11 1.05
C ASP A 114 -22.86 -5.92 1.35
N ASP A 115 -21.59 -6.19 1.68
CA ASP A 115 -20.58 -5.18 1.97
C ASP A 115 -20.20 -4.40 0.69
N GLU A 116 -19.98 -3.08 0.83
CA GLU A 116 -19.66 -2.21 -0.30
C GLU A 116 -18.38 -2.60 -1.06
N ALA A 117 -17.45 -3.32 -0.42
CA ALA A 117 -16.27 -3.87 -1.09
C ALA A 117 -16.57 -5.06 -2.00
N GLY A 118 -17.66 -5.81 -1.74
CA GLY A 118 -18.16 -6.86 -2.62
C GLY A 118 -18.96 -6.32 -3.81
N LYS A 119 -19.38 -5.05 -3.75
CA LYS A 119 -20.02 -4.35 -4.87
C LYS A 119 -18.94 -3.75 -5.78
N ILE A 120 -19.29 -3.59 -7.06
CA ILE A 120 -18.48 -2.93 -8.12
C ILE A 120 -17.77 -1.61 -7.69
N PRO A 121 -18.26 -0.79 -6.73
CA PRO A 121 -17.53 0.36 -6.19
C PRO A 121 -16.14 0.04 -5.62
N GLY A 122 -15.93 -1.13 -5.00
CA GLY A 122 -14.61 -1.53 -4.47
C GLY A 122 -13.55 -1.66 -5.56
N LEU A 123 -13.93 -2.13 -6.75
CA LEU A 123 -13.03 -2.25 -7.90
C LEU A 123 -12.72 -0.89 -8.53
N ALA A 124 -13.69 0.04 -8.55
CA ALA A 124 -13.47 1.40 -9.02
C ALA A 124 -12.51 2.15 -8.09
N MET A 125 -12.73 2.06 -6.76
CA MET A 125 -11.82 2.63 -5.76
C MET A 125 -10.42 2.03 -5.82
N ALA A 126 -10.30 0.72 -6.08
CA ALA A 126 -9.01 0.07 -6.24
C ALA A 126 -8.22 0.65 -7.42
N LYS A 127 -8.87 0.92 -8.56
CA LYS A 127 -8.19 1.49 -9.74
C LYS A 127 -7.64 2.91 -9.50
N GLU A 128 -8.29 3.69 -8.65
CA GLU A 128 -7.83 5.07 -8.34
C GLU A 128 -6.68 5.10 -7.33
N ASN A 129 -6.48 4.03 -6.56
CA ASN A 129 -5.49 3.97 -5.49
C ASN A 129 -4.41 2.90 -5.72
N VAL A 130 -4.08 2.65 -6.98
CA VAL A 130 -3.03 1.70 -7.37
C VAL A 130 -1.68 2.18 -6.84
N ILE A 131 -1.02 1.31 -6.08
CA ILE A 131 0.35 1.52 -5.58
C ILE A 131 1.37 0.62 -6.28
N TYR A 132 0.94 -0.38 -7.03
CA TYR A 132 1.82 -1.17 -7.88
C TYR A 132 1.02 -1.80 -9.02
N THR A 133 1.61 -1.91 -10.20
CA THR A 133 1.05 -2.73 -11.28
C THR A 133 2.14 -3.56 -11.95
N SER A 134 1.82 -4.79 -12.32
CA SER A 134 2.63 -5.66 -13.18
C SER A 134 2.03 -5.78 -14.59
N LEU A 135 1.02 -4.98 -14.91
CA LEU A 135 0.46 -4.86 -16.25
C LEU A 135 1.40 -3.99 -17.09
N ILE A 136 1.62 -4.41 -18.34
CA ILE A 136 2.35 -3.60 -19.33
C ILE A 136 1.33 -2.63 -19.92
N GLU A 137 1.56 -1.33 -19.77
CA GLU A 137 0.80 -0.27 -20.45
C GLU A 137 1.21 -0.14 -21.93
#